data_AF-A0A531KCE5-F1
#
_entry.id   AF-A0A531KCE5-F1
#
_cell.length_a   1.000
_cell.length_b   1.000
_cell.length_c   1.000
_cell.angle_alpha   90.00
_cell.angle_beta   90.00
_cell.angle_gamma   90.00
#
_symmetry.space_group_name_H-M   'P 1'
#
loop_
_entity.id
_entity.type
_entity.pdbx_description
1 polymer ?
#
loop_
_entity_poly.entity_id
_entity_poly.type
_entity_poly.pdbx_seq_one_letter_code
_entity_poly.pdbx_strand_id
1 'polypeptide(L)'
;AGYVLGRLSLATLSRIEDPASGTVVQFAGTFGVWILADSIGLSAIITIVVYAMTIARTAPRRMPARNRVSSYSVWETAVFVLNVLAFVLMGLQARSIVGRLAEQGQAEAFVFAAAVLAVVIVSRLVWVLGCGAIMRWLASFGDAERP
;
A
#
# COMPACT_ATOMS: atom_id res chain seq x y z
N ALA A 1 6.03 -16.85 -3.61
CA ALA A 1 6.07 -16.21 -4.94
C ALA A 1 6.75 -14.84 -4.93
N GLY A 2 6.23 -13.83 -4.19
CA GLY A 2 6.79 -12.46 -4.18
C GLY A 2 8.27 -12.34 -3.80
N TYR A 3 8.75 -13.16 -2.86
CA TYR A 3 10.18 -13.24 -2.51
C TYR A 3 11.07 -13.76 -3.66
N VAL A 4 10.59 -14.78 -4.39
CA VAL A 4 11.32 -15.38 -5.52
C VAL A 4 11.36 -14.41 -6.71
N LEU A 5 10.24 -13.74 -6.98
CA LEU A 5 10.16 -12.71 -8.02
C LEU A 5 10.99 -11.47 -7.68
N GLY A 6 11.05 -11.09 -6.40
CA GLY A 6 11.95 -10.03 -5.91
C GLY A 6 13.42 -10.36 -6.10
N ARG A 7 13.81 -11.62 -5.85
CA ARG A 7 15.18 -12.09 -6.11
C ARG A 7 15.49 -12.15 -7.60
N LEU A 8 14.52 -12.52 -8.44
CA LEU A 8 14.67 -12.59 -9.89
C LEU A 8 14.81 -11.20 -10.51
N SER A 9 13.97 -10.22 -10.11
CA SER A 9 14.06 -8.85 -10.64
C SER A 9 15.33 -8.14 -10.20
N LEU A 10 15.83 -8.39 -8.98
CA LEU A 10 17.12 -7.86 -8.52
C LEU A 10 18.31 -8.37 -9.36
N ALA A 11 18.23 -9.60 -9.88
CA ALA A 11 19.24 -10.15 -10.78
C ALA A 11 19.18 -9.50 -12.17
N THR A 12 18.00 -9.06 -12.62
CA THR A 12 17.83 -8.32 -13.88
C THR A 12 18.25 -6.84 -13.74
N LEU A 13 17.99 -6.20 -12.60
CA LEU A 13 18.37 -4.80 -12.34
C LEU A 13 19.89 -4.57 -12.25
N SER A 14 20.69 -5.59 -11.90
CA SER A 14 22.15 -5.43 -11.82
C SER A 14 22.86 -5.29 -13.17
N ARG A 15 22.13 -5.30 -14.29
CA ARG A 15 22.67 -5.22 -15.65
C ARG A 15 22.54 -3.84 -16.31
N ILE A 16 22.01 -2.84 -15.61
CA ILE A 16 21.63 -1.54 -16.20
C ILE A 16 22.29 -0.40 -15.41
N GLU A 17 23.25 0.30 -16.03
CA GLU A 17 24.09 1.35 -15.42
C GLU A 17 23.48 2.77 -15.49
N ASP A 18 22.42 2.99 -16.30
CA ASP A 18 21.84 4.33 -16.52
C ASP A 18 20.70 4.72 -15.55
N PRO A 19 20.72 5.92 -14.92
CA PRO A 19 19.73 6.36 -13.93
C PRO A 19 18.29 6.48 -14.45
N ALA A 20 18.11 6.95 -15.70
CA ALA A 20 16.78 7.07 -16.30
C ALA A 20 16.18 5.69 -16.62
N SER A 21 16.99 4.80 -17.17
CA SER A 21 16.63 3.40 -17.45
C SER A 21 16.30 2.64 -16.15
N GLY A 22 16.99 2.94 -15.05
CA GLY A 22 16.68 2.36 -13.74
C GLY A 22 15.26 2.63 -13.25
N THR A 23 14.74 3.85 -13.47
CA THR A 23 13.37 4.22 -13.09
C THR A 23 12.33 3.51 -13.94
N VAL A 24 12.54 3.44 -15.27
CA VAL A 24 11.62 2.72 -16.19
C VAL A 24 11.54 1.24 -15.84
N VAL A 25 12.69 0.61 -15.56
CA VAL A 25 12.77 -0.80 -15.17
C VAL A 25 12.12 -1.04 -13.81
N GLN A 26 12.17 -0.08 -12.89
CA GLN A 26 11.48 -0.17 -11.61
C GLN A 26 9.95 -0.15 -11.76
N PHE A 27 9.42 0.73 -12.62
CA PHE A 27 7.99 0.72 -12.97
C PHE A 27 7.61 -0.58 -13.68
N ALA A 28 8.35 -0.98 -14.71
CA ALA A 28 8.11 -2.22 -15.45
C ALA A 28 8.16 -3.46 -14.53
N GLY A 29 9.10 -3.52 -13.59
CA GLY A 29 9.18 -4.59 -12.60
C GLY A 29 8.00 -4.60 -11.64
N THR A 30 7.50 -3.43 -11.23
CA THR A 30 6.31 -3.31 -10.36
C THR A 30 5.07 -3.86 -11.08
N PHE A 31 4.81 -3.43 -12.31
CA PHE A 31 3.68 -3.94 -13.09
C PHE A 31 3.85 -5.40 -13.51
N GLY A 32 5.07 -5.82 -13.87
CA GLY A 32 5.37 -7.20 -14.26
C GLY A 32 5.10 -8.19 -13.12
N VAL A 33 5.49 -7.85 -11.89
CA VAL A 33 5.17 -8.67 -10.71
C VAL A 33 3.68 -8.74 -10.45
N TRP A 34 2.95 -7.62 -10.64
CA TRP A 34 1.50 -7.59 -10.47
C TRP A 34 0.78 -8.50 -11.48
N ILE A 35 1.09 -8.35 -12.78
CA ILE A 35 0.50 -9.17 -13.86
C ILE A 35 0.83 -10.65 -13.67
N LEU A 36 2.08 -10.96 -13.32
CA LEU A 36 2.49 -12.34 -13.13
C LEU A 36 1.83 -12.98 -11.91
N ALA A 37 1.55 -12.21 -10.86
CA ALA A 37 0.82 -12.70 -9.70
C ALA A 37 -0.66 -12.96 -10.00
N ASP A 38 -1.27 -12.09 -10.80
CA ASP A 38 -2.66 -12.24 -11.26
C ASP A 38 -2.83 -13.46 -12.17
N SER A 39 -1.89 -13.68 -13.11
CA SER A 39 -1.96 -14.80 -14.07
C SER A 39 -1.84 -16.19 -13.44
N ILE A 40 -1.22 -16.29 -12.26
CA ILE A 40 -1.08 -17.53 -11.49
C ILE A 40 -2.13 -17.67 -10.38
N GLY A 41 -3.14 -16.79 -10.34
CA GLY A 41 -4.25 -16.84 -9.38
C GLY A 41 -3.86 -16.50 -7.94
N LEU A 42 -2.75 -15.80 -7.72
CA LEU A 42 -2.33 -15.32 -6.41
C LEU A 42 -2.91 -13.94 -6.11
N SER A 43 -2.91 -13.55 -4.83
CA SER A 43 -3.18 -12.15 -4.46
C SER A 43 -2.06 -11.25 -5.01
N ALA A 44 -2.36 -10.55 -6.11
CA ALA A 44 -1.43 -9.61 -6.73
C ALA A 44 -1.00 -8.51 -5.75
N ILE A 45 -1.92 -8.05 -4.90
CA ILE A 45 -1.69 -7.02 -3.87
C ILE A 45 -0.65 -7.49 -2.83
N ILE A 46 -0.86 -8.65 -2.20
CA ILE A 46 0.09 -9.13 -1.19
C ILE A 46 1.45 -9.47 -1.83
N THR A 47 1.43 -9.99 -3.05
CA THR A 47 2.66 -10.33 -3.79
C THR A 47 3.49 -9.08 -4.09
N ILE A 48 2.87 -8.00 -4.56
CA ILE A 48 3.58 -6.75 -4.85
C ILE A 48 4.04 -6.05 -3.56
N VAL A 49 3.28 -6.13 -2.48
CA VAL A 49 3.67 -5.57 -1.17
C VAL A 49 4.92 -6.27 -0.63
N VAL A 50 4.96 -7.61 -0.66
CA VAL A 50 6.13 -8.39 -0.24
C VAL A 50 7.34 -8.09 -1.14
N TYR A 51 7.13 -7.96 -2.45
CA TYR A 51 8.16 -7.55 -3.41
C TYR A 51 8.74 -6.16 -3.06
N ALA A 52 7.87 -5.16 -2.87
CA ALA A 52 8.27 -3.80 -2.52
C ALA A 52 9.01 -3.74 -1.18
N MET A 53 8.53 -4.46 -0.14
CA MET A 53 9.24 -4.58 1.14
C MET A 53 10.63 -5.20 0.98
N THR A 54 10.77 -6.21 0.12
CA THR A 54 12.04 -6.88 -0.16
C THR A 54 13.04 -5.92 -0.83
N ILE A 55 12.58 -5.11 -1.78
CA ILE A 55 13.39 -4.08 -2.44
C ILE A 55 13.77 -2.96 -1.45
N ALA A 56 12.81 -2.46 -0.67
CA ALA A 56 13.02 -1.41 0.31
C ALA A 56 14.09 -1.77 1.34
N ARG A 57 14.17 -3.05 1.74
CA ARG A 57 15.22 -3.57 2.65
C ARG A 57 16.59 -3.68 1.99
N THR A 58 16.67 -3.82 0.67
CA THR A 58 17.94 -4.04 -0.06
C THR A 58 18.54 -2.74 -0.63
N ALA A 59 17.71 -1.72 -0.84
CA ALA A 59 18.10 -0.39 -1.33
C ALA A 59 19.24 0.31 -0.55
N PRO A 60 19.37 0.18 0.79
CA PRO A 60 20.42 0.87 1.54
C PRO A 60 21.86 0.39 1.23
N ARG A 61 22.04 -0.81 0.67
CA ARG A 61 23.37 -1.44 0.52
C ARG A 61 24.08 -1.21 -0.82
N ARG A 62 23.45 -0.59 -1.83
CA ARG A 62 23.99 -0.60 -3.22
C ARG A 62 23.91 0.69 -4.04
N MET A 63 23.43 1.83 -3.52
CA MET A 63 23.12 2.98 -4.39
C MET A 63 23.85 4.29 -3.98
N PRO A 64 24.65 4.92 -4.87
CA PRO A 64 25.34 6.19 -4.60
C PRO A 64 24.35 7.35 -4.44
N ALA A 65 24.67 8.28 -3.53
CA ALA A 65 23.76 9.31 -3.02
C ALA A 65 23.10 10.20 -4.09
N ARG A 66 23.76 10.45 -5.22
CA ARG A 66 23.28 11.36 -6.27
C ARG A 66 22.19 10.76 -7.17
N ASN A 67 22.24 9.46 -7.47
CA ASN A 67 21.21 8.78 -8.27
C ASN A 67 19.93 8.52 -7.47
N ARG A 68 20.00 8.45 -6.13
CA ARG A 68 18.82 8.25 -5.29
C ARG A 68 17.85 9.42 -5.37
N VAL A 69 18.35 10.66 -5.33
CA VAL A 69 17.52 11.87 -5.27
C VAL A 69 16.62 12.00 -6.50
N SER A 70 17.15 11.76 -7.70
CA SER A 70 16.37 11.86 -8.94
C SER A 70 15.27 10.79 -9.05
N SER A 71 15.58 9.52 -8.75
CA SER A 71 14.57 8.45 -8.78
C SER A 71 13.50 8.61 -7.68
N TYR A 72 13.86 9.10 -6.49
CA TYR A 72 12.87 9.37 -5.44
C TYR A 72 11.90 10.48 -5.85
N SER A 73 12.37 11.59 -6.43
CA SER A 73 11.50 12.68 -6.89
C SER A 73 10.54 12.25 -7.99
N VAL A 74 10.96 11.39 -8.91
CA VAL A 74 10.08 10.84 -9.95
C VAL A 74 9.00 9.95 -9.31
N TRP A 75 9.38 9.08 -8.36
CA TRP A 75 8.43 8.21 -7.67
C TRP A 75 7.42 8.98 -6.83
N GLU A 76 7.87 9.99 -6.08
CA GLU A 76 7.00 10.86 -5.29
C GLU A 76 6.01 11.60 -6.19
N THR A 77 6.47 12.13 -7.32
CA THR A 77 5.60 12.77 -8.31
C THR A 77 4.58 11.77 -8.87
N ALA A 78 4.99 10.54 -9.19
CA ALA A 78 4.08 9.52 -9.68
C ALA A 78 3.01 9.14 -8.63
N VAL A 79 3.41 8.92 -7.38
CA VAL A 79 2.48 8.65 -6.27
C VAL A 79 1.53 9.83 -6.05
N PHE A 80 2.03 11.06 -6.12
CA PHE A 80 1.21 12.26 -6.03
C PHE A 80 0.16 12.32 -7.14
N VAL A 81 0.56 12.16 -8.40
CA VAL A 81 -0.36 12.17 -9.56
C VAL A 81 -1.39 11.05 -9.44
N LEU A 82 -0.97 9.84 -9.09
CA LEU A 82 -1.87 8.69 -8.90
C LEU A 82 -2.87 8.94 -7.76
N ASN A 83 -2.43 9.56 -6.65
CA ASN A 83 -3.31 9.93 -5.56
C ASN A 83 -4.34 10.99 -5.99
N VAL A 84 -3.90 12.07 -6.62
CA VAL A 84 -4.81 13.12 -7.13
C VAL A 84 -5.82 12.51 -8.10
N LEU A 85 -5.36 11.66 -9.02
CA LEU A 85 -6.24 10.96 -9.96
C LEU A 85 -7.25 10.07 -9.22
N ALA A 86 -6.81 9.27 -8.24
CA ALA A 86 -7.70 8.42 -7.45
C ALA A 86 -8.77 9.24 -6.71
N PHE A 87 -8.39 10.39 -6.11
CA PHE A 87 -9.34 11.28 -5.44
C PHE A 87 -10.32 11.94 -6.42
N VAL A 88 -9.85 12.40 -7.58
CA VAL A 88 -10.73 12.97 -8.62
C VAL A 88 -11.74 11.94 -9.11
N LEU A 89 -11.28 10.72 -9.39
CA LEU A 89 -12.16 9.63 -9.84
C LEU A 89 -13.16 9.22 -8.74
N MET A 90 -12.71 9.05 -7.50
CA MET A 90 -13.60 8.77 -6.38
C MET A 90 -14.60 9.90 -6.14
N GLY A 91 -14.20 11.16 -6.26
CA GLY A 91 -15.08 12.33 -6.14
C GLY A 91 -16.14 12.38 -7.24
N LEU A 92 -15.77 12.05 -8.48
CA LEU A 92 -16.72 11.94 -9.60
C LEU A 92 -17.73 10.81 -9.36
N GLN A 93 -17.26 9.65 -8.88
CA GLN A 93 -18.14 8.53 -8.50
C GLN A 93 -19.04 8.88 -7.31
N ALA A 94 -18.54 9.64 -6.32
CA ALA A 94 -19.35 10.09 -5.20
C ALA A 94 -20.51 10.98 -5.65
N ARG A 95 -20.29 11.88 -6.63
CA ARG A 95 -21.36 12.71 -7.20
C ARG A 95 -22.45 11.87 -7.85
N SER A 96 -22.09 10.84 -8.62
CA SER A 96 -23.09 9.97 -9.27
C SER A 96 -23.89 9.17 -8.25
N ILE A 97 -23.25 8.71 -7.16
CA ILE A 97 -23.91 8.05 -6.04
C ILE A 97 -24.91 9.01 -5.38
N VAL A 98 -24.48 10.20 -4.98
CA VAL A 98 -25.36 11.18 -4.31
C VAL A 98 -26.56 11.56 -5.18
N GLY A 99 -26.37 11.72 -6.50
CA GLY A 99 -27.46 11.99 -7.44
C GLY A 99 -28.54 10.90 -7.45
N ARG A 100 -28.13 9.62 -7.39
CA ARG A 100 -29.07 8.48 -7.35
C ARG A 100 -29.81 8.37 -6.02
N LEU A 101 -29.17 8.71 -4.90
CA LEU A 101 -29.83 8.65 -3.57
C LEU A 101 -30.79 9.83 -3.34
N ALA A 102 -30.60 10.97 -4.00
CA ALA A 102 -31.53 12.10 -3.91
C ALA A 102 -32.94 11.75 -4.43
N GLU A 103 -33.06 10.82 -5.38
CA GLU A 103 -34.35 10.34 -5.90
C GLU A 103 -35.05 9.30 -5.01
N GLN A 104 -34.32 8.60 -4.12
CA GLN A 104 -34.81 7.38 -3.45
C GLN A 104 -35.03 7.49 -1.93
N GLY A 105 -34.88 8.67 -1.33
CA GLY A 105 -35.19 8.88 0.10
C GLY A 105 -33.94 9.19 0.94
N GLN A 106 -33.79 10.48 1.25
CA GLN A 106 -32.60 11.06 1.88
C GLN A 106 -32.31 10.51 3.30
N ALA A 107 -33.33 10.00 3.99
CA ALA A 107 -33.22 9.49 5.36
C ALA A 107 -32.51 8.13 5.44
N GLU A 108 -32.82 7.21 4.53
CA GLU A 108 -32.22 5.87 4.51
C GLU A 108 -30.73 5.92 4.12
N ALA A 109 -30.40 6.81 3.18
CA ALA A 109 -29.03 7.18 2.83
C ALA A 109 -28.20 7.64 4.03
N PHE A 110 -28.78 8.52 4.85
CA PHE A 110 -28.12 9.07 6.02
C PHE A 110 -27.89 8.02 7.11
N VAL A 111 -28.89 7.16 7.35
CA VAL A 111 -28.76 6.04 8.30
C VAL A 111 -27.67 5.06 7.84
N PHE A 112 -27.62 4.73 6.55
CA PHE A 112 -26.57 3.87 6.02
C PHE A 112 -25.18 4.48 6.16
N ALA A 113 -25.01 5.76 5.79
CA ALA A 113 -23.75 6.47 5.95
C ALA A 113 -23.31 6.56 7.42
N ALA A 114 -24.24 6.86 8.34
CA ALA A 114 -23.99 6.89 9.77
C ALA A 114 -23.61 5.51 10.33
N ALA A 115 -24.26 4.45 9.85
CA ALA A 115 -23.94 3.07 10.23
C ALA A 115 -22.52 2.69 9.78
N VAL A 116 -22.16 2.96 8.51
CA VAL A 116 -20.80 2.70 8.00
C VAL A 116 -19.77 3.49 8.81
N LEU A 117 -20.03 4.77 9.08
CA LEU A 117 -19.15 5.61 9.90
C LEU A 117 -18.98 5.02 11.31
N ALA A 118 -20.07 4.61 11.95
CA ALA A 118 -20.04 3.99 13.27
C ALA A 118 -19.24 2.67 13.26
N VAL A 119 -19.46 1.80 12.27
CA VAL A 119 -18.70 0.54 12.12
C VAL A 119 -17.21 0.81 11.97
N VAL A 120 -16.82 1.79 11.16
CA VAL A 120 -15.41 2.15 10.96
C VAL A 120 -14.79 2.70 12.26
N ILE A 121 -15.50 3.58 12.97
CA ILE A 121 -15.04 4.14 14.26
C ILE A 121 -14.88 3.03 15.30
N VAL A 122 -15.89 2.19 15.46
CA VAL A 122 -15.88 1.08 16.44
C VAL A 122 -14.78 0.09 16.10
N SER A 123 -14.64 -0.32 14.84
CA SER A 123 -13.56 -1.21 14.38
C SER A 123 -12.19 -0.65 14.74
N ARG A 124 -11.98 0.66 14.54
CA ARG A 124 -10.73 1.32 14.91
C ARG A 124 -10.51 1.38 16.43
N LEU A 125 -11.54 1.67 17.21
CA LEU A 125 -11.45 1.66 18.68
C LEU A 125 -11.13 0.26 19.19
N VAL A 126 -11.83 -0.76 18.69
CA VAL A 126 -11.58 -2.16 19.06
C VAL A 126 -10.14 -2.57 18.72
N TRP A 127 -9.65 -2.23 17.53
CA TRP A 127 -8.26 -2.54 17.15
C TRP A 127 -7.24 -1.81 18.02
N VAL A 128 -7.38 -0.50 18.21
CA VAL A 128 -6.41 0.32 18.97
C VAL A 128 -6.43 -0.04 20.46
N LEU A 129 -7.62 -0.14 21.07
CA LEU A 129 -7.77 -0.51 22.47
C LEU A 129 -7.40 -1.97 22.70
N GLY A 130 -7.76 -2.87 21.78
CA GLY A 130 -7.42 -4.28 21.81
C GLY A 130 -5.92 -4.50 21.72
N CYS A 131 -5.24 -3.95 20.71
CA CYS A 131 -3.78 -4.02 20.61
C CYS A 131 -3.10 -3.39 21.83
N GLY A 132 -3.59 -2.25 22.32
CA GLY A 132 -3.06 -1.61 23.52
C GLY A 132 -3.25 -2.47 24.78
N ALA A 133 -4.42 -3.09 24.95
CA ALA A 133 -4.70 -3.98 26.07
C ALA A 133 -3.86 -5.26 26.00
N ILE A 134 -3.74 -5.87 24.82
CA ILE A 134 -2.92 -7.06 24.57
C ILE A 134 -1.44 -6.76 24.85
N MET A 135 -0.91 -5.64 24.36
CA MET A 135 0.48 -5.24 24.62
C MET A 135 0.73 -4.95 26.11
N ARG A 136 -0.21 -4.31 26.82
CA ARG A 136 -0.10 -4.11 28.27
C ARG A 136 -0.18 -5.43 29.05
N TRP A 137 -1.04 -6.35 28.63
CA TRP A 137 -1.16 -7.67 29.23
C TRP A 137 0.15 -8.45 29.04
N LEU A 138 0.70 -8.50 27.82
CA LEU A 138 2.00 -9.10 27.53
C LEU A 138 3.15 -8.46 28.33
N ALA A 139 3.16 -7.14 28.51
CA ALA A 139 4.16 -6.46 29.33
C ALA A 139 4.05 -6.86 30.82
N SER A 140 2.84 -7.03 31.35
CA SER A 140 2.63 -7.49 32.73
C SER A 140 3.06 -8.95 32.97
N PHE A 141 3.09 -9.79 31.93
CA PHE A 141 3.69 -11.14 32.03
C PHE A 141 5.22 -11.10 32.02
N GLY A 142 5.84 -10.13 31.35
CA GLY A 142 7.30 -10.00 31.28
C GLY A 142 7.97 -9.50 32.56
N ASP A 143 7.24 -8.79 33.43
CA ASP A 143 7.75 -8.33 34.74
C ASP A 143 7.69 -9.42 35.82
N ALA A 144 6.95 -10.51 35.60
CA ALA A 144 6.87 -11.64 36.53
C ALA A 144 8.07 -12.63 36.42
N GLU A 145 8.92 -12.50 35.40
CA GLU A 145 10.08 -13.37 35.14
C GLU A 145 11.44 -12.73 35.45
N ARG A 146 11.48 -11.56 36.09
CA ARG A 146 12.74 -10.92 36.51
C ARG A 146 13.00 -11.15 38.01
N PRO A 147 13.84 -12.13 38.39
CA PRO A 147 14.28 -12.33 39.78
C PRO A 147 15.21 -11.21 40.26
#